data_AF-A0A5E3WSD0-F1
#
_entry.id   AF-A0A5E3WSD0-F1
#
_cell.length_a   1.000
_cell.length_b   1.000
_cell.length_c   1.000
_cell.angle_alpha   90.00
_cell.angle_beta   90.00
_cell.angle_gamma   90.00
#
_symmetry.space_group_name_H-M   'P 1'
#
loop_
_entity.id
_entity.type
_entity.pdbx_description
1 polymer ?
#
loop_
_entity_poly.entity_id
_entity_poly.type
_entity_poly.pdbx_seq_one_letter_code
_entity_poly.pdbx_strand_id
1 'polypeptide(L)'
;MATARKSALDAVKRFRARELAALTKSTPLPLPSQPSAESAASALHNPFVPHKNPVTGRWAPPKYSLRQQAKLVKQAKVSGTLHLLPPGLKYDAAAPKRPEDDAAYMAKIHAREERAAARSSGSDIFAILDAQEKKLENVVAAEESGAVVQTDAVADIVTAKASTSLRARRRTAKAASQAKEQRSAKPQEWDSSVEWVGTPRRRYIPGADIGVRLYAGKRLMFKGHRWEREKPEKEARIKMLLRDMPQRIDRFRRWHAKSRPQPLKPAKGKAKAQKLPF
;
A
#
# COMPACT_ATOMS: atom_id res chain seq x y z
N MET A 1 15.68 14.31 21.38
CA MET A 1 14.29 13.86 21.11
C MET A 1 13.21 14.69 21.84
N ALA A 2 13.39 15.03 23.12
CA ALA A 2 12.36 15.77 23.88
C ALA A 2 12.03 17.17 23.33
N THR A 3 13.03 17.90 22.83
CA THR A 3 12.86 19.24 22.22
C THR A 3 11.97 19.21 20.97
N ALA A 4 12.17 18.21 20.10
CA ALA A 4 11.36 18.01 18.91
C ALA A 4 9.89 17.76 19.25
N ARG A 5 9.60 16.91 20.26
CA ARG A 5 8.24 16.67 20.75
C ARG A 5 7.58 17.93 21.31
N LYS A 6 8.30 18.72 22.13
CA LYS A 6 7.80 20.00 22.66
C LYS A 6 7.46 20.99 21.53
N SER A 7 8.38 21.17 20.59
CA SER A 7 8.16 22.06 19.44
C SER A 7 6.97 21.63 18.56
N ALA A 8 6.73 20.32 18.45
CA ALA A 8 5.60 19.77 17.73
C ALA A 8 4.27 20.04 18.45
N LEU A 9 4.27 19.89 19.78
CA LEU A 9 3.13 20.20 20.65
C LEU A 9 2.79 21.70 20.56
N ASP A 10 3.79 22.57 20.64
CA ASP A 10 3.61 24.03 20.52
C ASP A 10 3.01 24.43 19.16
N ALA A 11 3.38 23.73 18.08
CA ALA A 11 2.80 23.98 16.76
C ALA A 11 1.30 23.63 16.72
N VAL A 12 0.89 22.52 17.35
CA VAL A 12 -0.52 22.13 17.45
C VAL A 12 -1.30 23.10 18.35
N LYS A 13 -0.71 23.52 19.48
CA LYS A 13 -1.29 24.55 20.36
C LYS A 13 -1.53 25.86 19.62
N ARG A 14 -0.55 26.34 18.85
CA ARG A 14 -0.68 27.57 18.05
C ARG A 14 -1.77 27.45 16.99
N PHE A 15 -1.89 26.29 16.36
CA PHE A 15 -2.98 26.01 15.42
C PHE A 15 -4.35 26.07 16.13
N ARG A 16 -4.52 25.31 17.21
CA ARG A 16 -5.76 25.29 18.02
C ARG A 16 -6.13 26.69 18.50
N ALA A 17 -5.19 27.42 19.10
CA ALA A 17 -5.43 28.79 19.58
C ALA A 17 -5.91 29.72 18.46
N ARG A 18 -5.36 29.62 17.25
CA ARG A 18 -5.77 30.44 16.10
C ARG A 18 -7.16 30.11 15.57
N GLU A 19 -7.51 28.82 15.50
CA GLU A 19 -8.81 28.40 14.97
C GLU A 19 -9.93 28.52 16.01
N LEU A 20 -9.65 28.26 17.28
CA LEU A 20 -10.62 28.39 18.37
C LEU A 20 -10.84 29.83 18.82
N ALA A 21 -9.87 30.75 18.61
CA ALA A 21 -10.04 32.16 18.93
C ALA A 21 -11.18 32.84 18.12
N ALA A 22 -11.57 32.28 16.97
CA ALA A 22 -12.73 32.79 16.23
C ALA A 22 -14.03 32.56 17.00
N LEU A 23 -14.11 31.45 17.75
CA LEU A 23 -15.27 31.08 18.53
C LEU A 23 -15.41 31.93 19.79
N THR A 24 -14.29 32.25 20.43
CA THR A 24 -14.29 33.08 21.66
C THR A 24 -14.57 34.55 21.38
N LYS A 25 -14.40 35.03 20.15
CA LYS A 25 -14.67 36.42 19.74
C LYS A 25 -16.11 36.68 19.31
N SER A 26 -16.86 35.65 18.91
CA SER A 26 -18.26 35.80 18.50
C SER A 26 -19.22 35.66 19.67
N THR A 27 -19.24 36.63 20.58
CA THR A 27 -20.40 36.85 21.46
C THR A 27 -20.49 38.33 21.83
N PRO A 28 -21.45 39.04 21.24
CA PRO A 28 -22.42 39.73 22.06
C PRO A 28 -23.87 39.36 21.64
N LEU A 29 -24.62 38.83 22.61
CA LEU A 29 -26.10 38.78 22.82
C LEU A 29 -27.05 39.18 21.66
N PRO A 30 -28.20 38.46 21.47
CA PRO A 30 -29.30 38.58 22.44
C PRO A 30 -30.14 37.32 22.75
N LEU A 31 -30.70 37.37 23.97
CA LEU A 31 -31.86 36.73 24.61
C LEU A 31 -32.13 35.20 24.52
N PRO A 32 -32.52 34.57 25.66
CA PRO A 32 -32.78 33.14 25.74
C PRO A 32 -34.26 32.82 25.45
N SER A 33 -34.53 32.07 24.39
CA SER A 33 -35.71 31.21 24.33
C SER A 33 -35.45 30.03 23.41
N GLN A 34 -35.09 28.90 24.04
CA GLN A 34 -35.54 27.52 23.81
C GLN A 34 -34.41 26.52 24.12
N PRO A 35 -34.63 25.57 25.05
CA PRO A 35 -33.72 24.47 25.31
C PRO A 35 -34.10 23.28 24.40
N SER A 36 -33.43 23.11 23.26
CA SER A 36 -33.33 21.80 22.63
C SER A 36 -31.99 21.17 23.00
N ALA A 37 -32.12 20.05 23.69
CA ALA A 37 -31.06 19.34 24.37
C ALA A 37 -30.08 18.65 23.39
N GLU A 38 -28.89 18.38 23.93
CA GLU A 38 -27.79 17.57 23.38
C GLU A 38 -26.76 18.34 22.52
N SER A 39 -25.83 18.98 23.23
CA SER A 39 -24.46 19.30 22.78
C SER A 39 -24.34 20.10 21.48
N ALA A 40 -24.61 21.41 21.57
CA ALA A 40 -24.09 22.39 20.62
C ALA A 40 -22.56 22.51 20.78
N ALA A 41 -21.82 21.44 20.46
CA ALA A 41 -20.41 21.56 20.11
C ALA A 41 -20.38 22.54 18.94
N SER A 42 -19.94 23.76 19.20
CA SER A 42 -19.87 24.84 18.23
C SER A 42 -19.27 24.34 16.92
N ALA A 43 -20.13 24.18 15.92
CA ALA A 43 -19.85 23.56 14.64
C ALA A 43 -18.90 24.46 13.82
N LEU A 44 -17.59 24.35 14.09
CA LEU A 44 -16.58 25.14 13.42
C LEU A 44 -16.28 24.55 12.04
N HIS A 45 -16.22 25.43 11.04
CA HIS A 45 -15.85 25.04 9.70
C HIS A 45 -14.42 24.50 9.66
N ASN A 46 -14.24 23.35 9.02
CA ASN A 46 -12.95 22.69 8.92
C ASN A 46 -11.95 23.48 8.03
N PRO A 47 -10.83 23.99 8.58
CA PRO A 47 -9.89 24.83 7.84
C PRO A 47 -9.04 24.04 6.82
N PHE A 48 -9.13 22.70 6.81
CA PHE A 48 -8.41 21.84 5.86
C PHE A 48 -9.20 21.56 4.58
N VAL A 49 -10.49 21.90 4.55
CA VAL A 49 -11.38 21.61 3.43
C VAL A 49 -11.70 22.91 2.67
N PRO A 50 -11.68 22.90 1.33
CA PRO A 50 -12.19 24.04 0.56
C PRO A 50 -13.69 24.19 0.79
N HIS A 51 -14.19 25.42 0.89
CA HIS A 51 -15.61 25.70 1.06
C HIS A 51 -16.14 26.58 -0.05
N LYS A 52 -17.44 26.44 -0.32
CA LYS A 52 -18.15 27.29 -1.28
C LYS A 52 -18.74 28.48 -0.53
N ASN A 53 -18.42 29.70 -0.97
CA ASN A 53 -19.05 30.89 -0.43
C ASN A 53 -20.51 30.94 -0.92
N PRO A 54 -21.52 31.05 -0.02
CA PRO A 54 -22.93 31.01 -0.41
C PRO A 54 -23.35 32.20 -1.27
N VAL A 55 -22.74 33.38 -1.08
CA VAL A 55 -23.10 34.61 -1.80
C VAL A 55 -22.49 34.61 -3.21
N THR A 56 -21.19 34.33 -3.31
CA THR A 56 -20.48 34.43 -4.60
C THR A 56 -20.50 33.13 -5.42
N GLY A 57 -20.88 32.01 -4.81
CA GLY A 57 -20.85 30.67 -5.42
C GLY A 57 -19.44 30.14 -5.74
N ARG A 58 -18.39 30.93 -5.48
CA ARG A 58 -16.99 30.55 -5.74
C ARG A 58 -16.46 29.64 -4.63
N TRP A 59 -15.62 28.68 -5.00
CA TRP A 59 -14.92 27.83 -4.05
C TRP A 59 -13.67 28.55 -3.54
N ALA A 60 -13.61 28.81 -2.24
CA ALA A 60 -12.40 29.23 -1.56
C ALA A 60 -11.47 28.03 -1.36
N PRO A 61 -10.15 28.19 -1.57
CA PRO A 61 -9.18 27.16 -1.22
C PRO A 61 -9.19 26.89 0.30
N PRO A 62 -8.67 25.74 0.75
CA PRO A 62 -8.54 25.48 2.18
C PRO A 62 -7.62 26.53 2.83
N LYS A 63 -7.93 26.91 4.07
CA LYS A 63 -7.15 27.92 4.84
C LYS A 63 -5.69 27.51 5.02
N TYR A 64 -5.46 26.20 5.20
CA TYR A 64 -4.11 25.62 5.22
C TYR A 64 -3.85 24.79 3.97
N SER A 65 -2.72 25.02 3.32
CA SER A 65 -2.32 24.25 2.14
C SER A 65 -2.00 22.78 2.48
N LEU A 66 -2.09 21.87 1.50
CA LEU A 66 -1.83 20.43 1.71
C LEU A 66 -0.44 20.15 2.34
N ARG A 67 0.55 21.00 2.05
CA ARG A 67 1.89 20.90 2.65
C ARG A 67 1.86 21.29 4.13
N GLN A 68 1.17 22.38 4.48
CA GLN A 68 1.02 22.82 5.87
C GLN A 68 0.21 21.79 6.67
N GLN A 69 -0.88 21.26 6.10
CA GLN A 69 -1.64 20.16 6.68
C GLN A 69 -0.74 18.96 6.98
N ALA A 70 0.07 18.52 6.01
CA ALA A 70 1.00 17.40 6.23
C ALA A 70 2.04 17.70 7.31
N LYS A 71 2.56 18.93 7.39
CA LYS A 71 3.48 19.35 8.45
C LYS A 71 2.82 19.30 9.83
N LEU A 72 1.59 19.81 9.96
CA LEU A 72 0.82 19.77 11.20
C LEU A 72 0.48 18.34 11.62
N VAL A 73 0.04 17.50 10.69
CA VAL A 73 -0.23 16.08 10.95
C VAL A 73 1.05 15.35 11.38
N LYS A 74 2.19 15.62 10.75
CA LYS A 74 3.48 15.05 11.15
C LYS A 74 3.86 15.47 12.57
N GLN A 75 3.68 16.74 12.91
CA GLN A 75 3.93 17.25 14.26
C GLN A 75 2.98 16.60 15.28
N ALA A 76 1.69 16.52 14.98
CA ALA A 76 0.68 15.91 15.85
C ALA A 76 0.91 14.41 16.08
N LYS A 77 1.42 13.68 15.08
CA LYS A 77 1.84 12.27 15.24
C LYS A 77 3.03 12.15 16.21
N VAL A 78 4.00 13.07 16.13
CA VAL A 78 5.17 13.07 17.01
C VAL A 78 4.80 13.41 18.46
N SER A 79 3.83 14.29 18.67
CA SER A 79 3.32 14.68 20.01
C SER A 79 2.19 13.78 20.54
N GLY A 80 1.59 12.91 19.72
CA GLY A 80 0.44 12.09 20.09
C GLY A 80 -0.89 12.85 20.15
N THR A 81 -0.94 14.09 19.66
CA THR A 81 -2.11 14.99 19.73
C THR A 81 -2.91 15.03 18.43
N LEU A 82 -2.92 13.92 17.70
CA LEU A 82 -3.55 13.85 16.36
C LEU A 82 -5.08 13.85 16.41
N HIS A 83 -5.66 13.36 17.51
CA HIS A 83 -7.10 13.48 17.81
C HIS A 83 -7.57 14.95 17.91
N LEU A 84 -6.65 15.89 18.15
CA LEU A 84 -6.99 17.30 18.29
C LEU A 84 -7.13 18.03 16.94
N LEU A 85 -6.62 17.46 15.85
CA LEU A 85 -6.69 18.09 14.53
C LEU A 85 -8.00 17.74 13.80
N PRO A 86 -8.51 18.64 12.95
CA PRO A 86 -9.62 18.31 12.07
C PRO A 86 -9.28 17.14 11.14
N PRO A 87 -10.25 16.29 10.79
CA PRO A 87 -10.08 15.32 9.72
C PRO A 87 -9.81 16.02 8.38
N GLY A 88 -9.05 15.40 7.49
CA GLY A 88 -8.61 16.00 6.23
C GLY A 88 -7.99 14.99 5.26
N LEU A 89 -7.59 15.44 4.08
CA LEU A 89 -7.04 14.56 3.03
C LEU A 89 -5.74 13.82 3.43
N LYS A 90 -5.01 14.35 4.43
CA LYS A 90 -3.74 13.78 4.92
C LYS A 90 -3.89 13.00 6.22
N TYR A 91 -4.99 13.18 6.93
CA TYR A 91 -5.30 12.52 8.18
C TYR A 91 -6.80 12.34 8.25
N ASP A 92 -7.27 11.10 8.20
CA ASP A 92 -8.68 10.82 8.23
C ASP A 92 -8.98 10.14 9.57
N ALA A 93 -9.68 10.87 10.45
CA ALA A 93 -10.03 10.36 11.78
C ALA A 93 -10.98 9.17 11.70
N ALA A 94 -11.76 9.08 10.61
CA ALA A 94 -12.75 8.04 10.35
C ALA A 94 -12.29 6.99 9.32
N ALA A 95 -11.09 7.13 8.71
CA ALA A 95 -10.62 6.08 7.81
C ALA A 95 -10.36 4.81 8.63
N PRO A 96 -10.84 3.64 8.17
CA PRO A 96 -10.38 2.39 8.74
C PRO A 96 -8.85 2.37 8.65
N LYS A 97 -8.20 1.96 9.75
CA LYS A 97 -6.77 1.70 9.76
C LYS A 97 -6.45 0.89 8.50
N ARG A 98 -5.36 1.25 7.82
CA ARG A 98 -4.95 0.42 6.68
C ARG A 98 -4.77 -1.00 7.23
N PRO A 99 -5.15 -2.05 6.49
CA PRO A 99 -5.02 -3.40 7.00
C PRO A 99 -3.57 -3.70 7.46
N GLU A 100 -2.56 -3.05 6.88
CA GLU A 100 -1.15 -3.08 7.32
C GLU A 100 -0.91 -2.62 8.77
N ASP A 101 -1.73 -1.70 9.29
CA ASP A 101 -1.64 -1.17 10.66
C ASP A 101 -2.43 -2.04 11.67
N ASP A 102 -3.27 -2.96 11.19
CA ASP A 102 -4.03 -3.89 12.03
C ASP A 102 -3.17 -5.13 12.30
N ALA A 103 -2.68 -5.27 13.53
CA ALA A 103 -1.83 -6.39 13.96
C ALA A 103 -2.42 -7.76 13.61
N ALA A 104 -3.75 -7.89 13.62
CA ALA A 104 -4.46 -9.11 13.23
C ALA A 104 -4.33 -9.45 11.74
N TYR A 105 -4.26 -8.44 10.85
CA TYR A 105 -4.08 -8.64 9.41
C TYR A 105 -2.62 -8.96 9.08
N MET A 106 -1.66 -8.28 9.71
CA MET A 106 -0.24 -8.61 9.56
C MET A 106 0.07 -10.02 10.10
N ALA A 107 -0.54 -10.42 11.21
CA ALA A 107 -0.45 -11.79 11.72
C ALA A 107 -1.00 -12.84 10.73
N LYS A 108 -2.07 -12.52 9.98
CA LYS A 108 -2.60 -13.40 8.93
C LYS A 108 -1.65 -13.54 7.73
N ILE A 109 -0.96 -12.46 7.34
CA ILE A 109 0.05 -12.51 6.28
C ILE A 109 1.24 -13.36 6.73
N HIS A 110 1.79 -13.10 7.91
CA HIS A 110 2.90 -13.89 8.44
C HIS A 110 2.55 -15.38 8.61
N ALA A 111 1.35 -15.70 9.13
CA ALA A 111 0.90 -17.09 9.23
C ALA A 111 0.72 -17.76 7.85
N ARG A 112 0.38 -17.00 6.80
CA ARG A 112 0.30 -17.52 5.42
C ARG A 112 1.68 -17.74 4.83
N GLU A 113 2.62 -16.85 5.08
CA GLU A 113 4.03 -16.98 4.68
C GLU A 113 4.72 -18.15 5.38
N GLU A 114 4.49 -18.33 6.69
CA GLU A 114 4.99 -19.48 7.45
C GLU A 114 4.43 -20.80 6.91
N ARG A 115 3.12 -20.87 6.60
CA ARG A 115 2.52 -22.06 5.96
C ARG A 115 3.06 -22.31 4.55
N ALA A 116 3.36 -21.26 3.80
CA ALA A 116 3.95 -21.39 2.47
C ALA A 116 5.41 -21.85 2.55
N ALA A 117 6.18 -21.36 3.53
CA ALA A 117 7.54 -21.79 3.80
C ALA A 117 7.60 -23.24 4.28
N ALA A 118 6.64 -23.68 5.11
CA ALA A 118 6.51 -25.08 5.51
C ALA A 118 6.31 -25.98 4.28
N ARG A 119 5.41 -25.60 3.37
CA ARG A 119 5.16 -26.33 2.10
C ARG A 119 6.36 -26.32 1.15
N SER A 120 7.15 -25.24 1.09
CA SER A 120 8.33 -25.18 0.21
C SER A 120 9.56 -25.90 0.78
N SER A 121 9.56 -26.22 2.08
CA SER A 121 10.68 -26.91 2.73
C SER A 121 10.80 -28.42 2.40
N GLY A 122 9.87 -28.97 1.61
CA GLY A 122 9.94 -30.37 1.15
C GLY A 122 9.82 -31.43 2.24
N SER A 123 9.59 -31.03 3.50
CA SER A 123 9.45 -31.93 4.65
C SER A 123 8.18 -32.77 4.63
N ASP A 124 7.15 -32.33 3.89
CA ASP A 124 5.86 -33.03 3.83
C ASP A 124 5.92 -34.33 3.00
N ILE A 125 6.82 -34.46 2.00
CA ILE A 125 6.85 -35.68 1.18
C ILE A 125 7.46 -36.85 1.96
N PHE A 126 8.55 -36.61 2.69
CA PHE A 126 9.19 -37.65 3.51
C PHE A 126 8.37 -37.98 4.77
N ALA A 127 7.71 -37.00 5.39
CA ALA A 127 6.82 -37.26 6.54
C ALA A 127 5.58 -38.08 6.16
N ILE A 128 5.03 -37.92 4.96
CA ILE A 128 3.91 -38.72 4.47
C ILE A 128 4.34 -40.17 4.21
N LEU A 129 5.55 -40.39 3.67
CA LEU A 129 6.10 -41.74 3.44
C LEU A 129 6.44 -42.44 4.77
N ASP A 130 7.06 -41.75 5.72
CA ASP A 130 7.40 -42.28 7.05
C ASP A 130 6.14 -42.63 7.86
N ALA A 131 5.06 -41.87 7.66
CA ALA A 131 3.75 -42.16 8.24
C ALA A 131 3.03 -43.35 7.56
N GLN A 132 3.31 -43.63 6.28
CA GLN A 132 2.78 -44.83 5.62
C GLN A 132 3.52 -46.10 6.06
N GLU A 133 4.84 -46.03 6.26
CA GLU A 133 5.62 -47.16 6.77
C GLU A 133 5.23 -47.52 8.21
N LYS A 134 5.10 -46.53 9.11
CA LYS A 134 4.61 -46.78 10.49
C LYS A 134 3.17 -47.30 10.54
N LYS A 135 2.34 -46.94 9.55
CA LYS A 135 0.97 -47.46 9.46
C LYS A 135 0.95 -48.91 8.99
N LEU A 136 1.89 -49.33 8.15
CA LEU A 136 2.06 -50.74 7.77
C LEU A 136 2.63 -51.57 8.92
N GLU A 137 3.61 -51.04 9.66
CA GLU A 137 4.16 -51.74 10.84
C GLU A 137 3.12 -51.94 11.96
N ASN A 138 2.26 -50.95 12.21
CA ASN A 138 1.19 -51.09 13.20
C ASN A 138 0.05 -52.02 12.74
N VAL A 139 -0.18 -52.18 11.43
CA VAL A 139 -1.16 -53.17 10.91
C VAL A 139 -0.60 -54.59 11.05
N VAL A 140 0.71 -54.79 10.82
CA VAL A 140 1.36 -56.09 11.03
C VAL A 140 1.45 -56.45 12.51
N ALA A 141 1.72 -55.48 13.40
CA ALA A 141 1.76 -55.72 14.85
C ALA A 141 0.38 -55.95 15.50
N ALA A 142 -0.71 -55.49 14.86
CA ALA A 142 -2.07 -55.65 15.36
C ALA A 142 -2.70 -57.01 15.03
N GLU A 143 -2.15 -57.80 14.12
CA GLU A 143 -2.64 -59.17 13.82
C GLU A 143 -2.02 -60.24 14.73
N GLU A 144 -0.93 -59.94 15.44
CA GLU A 144 -0.26 -60.89 16.36
C GLU A 144 -0.63 -60.73 17.84
N SER A 145 -1.31 -59.66 18.22
CA SER A 145 -1.75 -59.45 19.60
C SER A 145 -3.25 -59.17 19.64
N GLY A 146 -4.03 -60.25 19.79
CA GLY A 146 -5.43 -60.14 20.19
C GLY A 146 -5.52 -59.39 21.53
N ALA A 147 -5.68 -58.07 21.46
CA ALA A 147 -5.72 -57.19 22.61
C ALA A 147 -6.94 -56.26 22.51
N VAL A 148 -8.00 -56.71 23.18
CA VAL A 148 -9.13 -55.92 23.65
C VAL A 148 -8.63 -54.94 24.71
N VAL A 149 -8.81 -53.64 24.53
CA VAL A 149 -8.84 -52.63 25.62
C VAL A 149 -9.77 -51.48 25.15
N GLN A 150 -11.01 -51.35 25.61
CA GLN A 150 -11.49 -50.81 26.89
C GLN A 150 -11.14 -49.34 27.18
N THR A 151 -12.06 -48.74 27.92
CA THR A 151 -12.47 -47.34 27.98
C THR A 151 -11.83 -46.55 29.13
N ASP A 152 -12.15 -45.25 29.16
CA ASP A 152 -12.40 -44.42 30.36
C ASP A 152 -11.34 -43.46 30.94
N ALA A 153 -11.92 -42.48 31.65
CA ALA A 153 -11.41 -41.43 32.55
C ALA A 153 -11.03 -40.09 31.89
N VAL A 154 -11.68 -38.94 32.12
CA VAL A 154 -12.37 -38.31 33.29
C VAL A 154 -11.44 -37.84 34.42
N ALA A 155 -11.44 -36.51 34.60
CA ALA A 155 -11.23 -35.67 35.81
C ALA A 155 -9.85 -35.52 36.47
N ASP A 156 -9.50 -34.24 36.75
CA ASP A 156 -9.20 -33.65 38.07
C ASP A 156 -8.53 -32.27 37.86
N ILE A 157 -9.13 -31.10 38.17
CA ILE A 157 -9.43 -30.40 39.44
C ILE A 157 -8.21 -30.19 40.38
N VAL A 158 -8.05 -28.92 40.81
CA VAL A 158 -7.67 -28.42 42.16
C VAL A 158 -6.30 -27.70 42.32
N THR A 159 -6.42 -26.42 42.71
CA THR A 159 -5.57 -25.57 43.60
C THR A 159 -4.21 -24.99 43.18
N ALA A 160 -4.09 -23.66 43.35
CA ALA A 160 -3.36 -23.08 44.49
C ALA A 160 -3.70 -21.58 44.69
N LYS A 161 -4.30 -21.26 45.85
CA LYS A 161 -4.29 -19.93 46.49
C LYS A 161 -3.04 -19.86 47.38
N ALA A 162 -2.24 -18.80 47.28
CA ALA A 162 -1.63 -18.07 48.42
C ALA A 162 -0.52 -17.11 47.96
N SER A 163 -0.73 -15.80 48.13
CA SER A 163 0.31 -14.84 48.57
C SER A 163 -0.31 -13.44 48.71
N THR A 164 -0.96 -13.18 49.84
CA THR A 164 -1.55 -11.87 50.16
C THR A 164 -1.05 -11.37 51.50
N SER A 165 0.21 -10.94 51.59
CA SER A 165 0.68 -10.24 52.79
C SER A 165 1.95 -9.42 52.53
N LEU A 166 1.84 -8.38 51.69
CA LEU A 166 2.83 -7.27 51.62
C LEU A 166 2.28 -5.99 50.94
N ARG A 167 0.98 -5.97 50.56
CA ARG A 167 0.38 -4.90 49.74
C ARG A 167 -0.23 -3.73 50.53
N ALA A 168 -0.14 -3.74 51.86
CA ALA A 168 -0.87 -2.79 52.72
C ALA A 168 -0.11 -1.49 53.05
N ARG A 169 1.23 -1.44 52.94
CA ARG A 169 2.02 -0.25 53.35
C ARG A 169 2.45 0.70 52.22
N ARG A 170 2.22 0.33 50.95
CA ARG A 170 2.53 1.18 49.77
C ARG A 170 1.35 2.05 49.27
N ARG A 171 0.18 1.99 49.92
CA ARG A 171 -1.05 2.65 49.44
C ARG A 171 -1.20 4.11 49.89
N THR A 172 -0.59 4.51 51.01
CA THR A 172 -0.80 5.86 51.58
C THR A 172 0.13 6.92 50.97
N ALA A 173 1.37 6.59 50.64
CA ALA A 173 2.28 7.50 49.93
C ALA A 173 1.87 7.74 48.46
N LYS A 174 1.21 6.76 47.83
CA LYS A 174 0.69 6.88 46.45
C LYS A 174 -0.57 7.73 46.35
N ALA A 175 -1.38 7.79 47.42
CA ALA A 175 -2.58 8.63 47.47
C ALA A 175 -2.24 10.13 47.55
N ALA A 176 -1.17 10.50 48.27
CA ALA A 176 -0.75 11.90 48.40
C ALA A 176 -0.10 12.46 47.12
N SER A 177 0.64 11.65 46.35
CA SER A 177 1.16 12.07 45.03
C SER A 177 0.05 12.19 43.98
N GLN A 178 -0.97 11.33 44.04
CA GLN A 178 -2.14 11.40 43.14
C GLN A 178 -3.02 12.64 43.39
N ALA A 179 -3.13 13.11 44.64
CA ALA A 179 -3.90 14.30 44.97
C ALA A 179 -3.24 15.62 44.47
N LYS A 180 -1.92 15.64 44.27
CA LYS A 180 -1.21 16.83 43.73
C LYS A 180 -1.27 16.91 42.20
N GLU A 181 -1.41 15.77 41.52
CA GLU A 181 -1.56 15.66 40.07
C GLU A 181 -2.96 16.07 39.57
N GLN A 182 -3.97 16.02 40.44
CA GLN A 182 -5.34 16.42 40.11
C GLN A 182 -5.57 17.95 40.18
N ARG A 183 -4.67 18.74 40.76
CA ARG A 183 -4.83 20.19 40.93
C ARG A 183 -4.42 21.04 39.72
N SER A 184 -3.81 20.46 38.67
CA SER A 184 -3.47 21.17 37.42
C SER A 184 -4.56 21.08 36.34
N ALA A 185 -5.69 20.44 36.62
CA ALA A 185 -6.70 20.08 35.62
C ALA A 185 -7.74 21.18 35.35
N LYS A 186 -7.32 22.46 35.22
CA LYS A 186 -8.15 23.37 34.43
C LYS A 186 -7.99 22.88 32.98
N PRO A 187 -9.06 22.40 32.31
CA PRO A 187 -8.96 22.03 30.91
C PRO A 187 -8.43 23.25 30.17
N GLN A 188 -7.21 23.12 29.66
CA GLN A 188 -6.56 24.22 28.99
C GLN A 188 -7.43 24.53 27.76
N GLU A 189 -7.85 25.78 27.56
CA GLU A 189 -8.91 26.14 26.58
C GLU A 189 -8.70 25.56 25.16
N TRP A 190 -7.44 25.29 24.79
CA TRP A 190 -7.06 24.67 23.51
C TRP A 190 -7.34 23.16 23.41
N ASP A 191 -7.64 22.48 24.52
CA ASP A 191 -7.96 21.04 24.60
C ASP A 191 -9.48 20.78 24.53
N SER A 192 -10.27 21.82 24.32
CA SER A 192 -11.72 21.71 24.12
C SER A 192 -12.03 20.74 22.97
N SER A 193 -12.96 19.81 23.20
CA SER A 193 -13.47 18.95 22.13
C SER A 193 -14.26 19.80 21.15
N VAL A 194 -13.88 19.73 19.87
CA VAL A 194 -14.54 20.50 18.80
C VAL A 194 -14.89 19.55 17.68
N GLU A 195 -16.15 19.60 17.29
CA GLU A 195 -16.64 18.92 16.10
C GLU A 195 -16.39 19.80 14.88
N TRP A 196 -15.56 19.31 13.98
CA TRP A 196 -15.22 20.01 12.75
C TRP A 196 -16.22 19.66 11.65
N VAL A 197 -16.93 20.66 11.15
CA VAL A 197 -17.89 20.47 10.06
C VAL A 197 -17.19 20.52 8.71
N GLY A 198 -17.42 19.48 7.90
CA GLY A 198 -17.00 19.39 6.51
C GLY A 198 -16.20 18.12 6.22
N THR A 199 -16.69 17.32 5.28
CA THR A 199 -15.99 16.11 4.81
C THR A 199 -14.98 16.47 3.71
N PRO A 200 -13.70 16.06 3.83
CA PRO A 200 -12.73 16.26 2.77
C PRO A 200 -13.17 15.52 1.51
N ARG A 201 -13.38 16.26 0.41
CA ARG A 201 -13.76 15.68 -0.87
C ARG A 201 -12.59 14.89 -1.47
N ARG A 202 -12.62 13.56 -1.35
CA ARG A 202 -11.68 12.68 -2.05
C ARG A 202 -12.08 12.65 -3.53
N ARG A 203 -11.16 13.04 -4.41
CA ARG A 203 -11.37 12.82 -5.85
C ARG A 203 -11.19 11.34 -6.12
N TYR A 204 -12.24 10.68 -6.60
CA TYR A 204 -12.14 9.32 -7.14
C TYR A 204 -11.16 9.35 -8.33
N ILE A 205 -10.14 8.49 -8.27
CA ILE A 205 -9.17 8.32 -9.34
C ILE A 205 -9.36 6.89 -9.84
N PRO A 206 -9.81 6.69 -11.10
CA PRO A 206 -10.02 5.36 -11.65
C PRO A 206 -8.78 4.48 -11.44
N GLY A 207 -9.00 3.23 -11.02
CA GLY A 207 -7.92 2.26 -10.75
C GLY A 207 -7.06 2.55 -9.52
N ALA A 208 -7.46 3.48 -8.65
CA ALA A 208 -6.86 3.63 -7.33
C ALA A 208 -7.02 2.38 -6.46
N ASP A 209 -8.13 1.67 -6.60
CA ASP A 209 -8.47 0.50 -5.77
C ASP A 209 -7.67 -0.75 -6.19
N ILE A 210 -7.24 -0.81 -7.45
CA ILE A 210 -6.51 -1.96 -8.05
C ILE A 210 -4.99 -1.70 -8.04
N GLY A 211 -4.54 -0.52 -7.60
CA GLY A 211 -3.12 -0.12 -7.65
C GLY A 211 -2.62 0.32 -9.04
N VAL A 212 -3.44 0.19 -10.09
CA VAL A 212 -3.11 0.57 -11.48
C VAL A 212 -3.54 2.01 -11.79
N ARG A 213 -3.13 2.97 -10.96
CA ARG A 213 -3.53 4.39 -11.07
C ARG A 213 -3.07 5.09 -12.34
N LEU A 214 -1.96 4.63 -12.94
CA LEU A 214 -1.30 5.36 -14.02
C LEU A 214 -2.03 5.25 -15.37
N TYR A 215 -2.77 4.16 -15.59
CA TYR A 215 -3.41 3.84 -16.87
C TYR A 215 -4.92 3.59 -16.78
N ALA A 216 -5.47 3.35 -15.59
CA ALA A 216 -6.91 3.20 -15.45
C ALA A 216 -7.63 4.50 -15.83
N GLY A 217 -8.54 4.40 -16.80
CA GLY A 217 -9.33 5.53 -17.30
C GLY A 217 -8.61 6.45 -18.29
N LYS A 218 -7.36 6.18 -18.69
CA LYS A 218 -6.71 6.94 -19.78
C LYS A 218 -7.09 6.35 -21.14
N ARG A 219 -7.70 7.19 -21.99
CA ARG A 219 -8.01 6.87 -23.40
C ARG A 219 -6.77 6.63 -24.26
N LEU A 220 -5.65 7.26 -23.91
CA LEU A 220 -4.38 7.11 -24.63
C LEU A 220 -3.44 6.28 -23.79
N MET A 221 -3.23 5.04 -24.22
CA MET A 221 -2.29 4.12 -23.60
C MET A 221 -0.86 4.41 -24.08
N PHE A 222 0.10 3.75 -23.43
CA PHE A 222 1.50 3.79 -23.85
C PHE A 222 1.60 3.44 -25.34
N LYS A 223 2.11 4.38 -26.14
CA LYS A 223 2.19 4.28 -27.61
C LYS A 223 3.15 3.19 -28.08
N GLY A 224 4.02 2.70 -27.20
CA GLY A 224 5.16 1.86 -27.57
C GLY A 224 6.29 2.67 -28.21
N HIS A 225 7.49 2.12 -28.11
CA HIS A 225 8.64 2.66 -28.83
C HIS A 225 8.41 2.56 -30.34
N ARG A 226 9.10 3.41 -31.12
CA ARG A 226 8.98 3.39 -32.58
C ARG A 226 9.32 2.01 -33.17
N TRP A 227 10.35 1.35 -32.62
CA TRP A 227 10.78 0.04 -33.09
C TRP A 227 9.75 -1.07 -32.81
N GLU A 228 9.03 -1.02 -31.68
CA GLU A 228 7.95 -1.99 -31.35
C GLU A 228 6.80 -1.86 -32.35
N ARG A 229 6.45 -0.62 -32.70
CA ARG A 229 5.40 -0.32 -33.67
C ARG A 229 5.76 -0.71 -35.10
N GLU A 230 7.02 -0.51 -35.49
CA GLU A 230 7.52 -0.85 -36.83
C GLU A 230 7.95 -2.32 -36.96
N LYS A 231 8.14 -3.04 -35.84
CA LYS A 231 8.56 -4.45 -35.82
C LYS A 231 7.73 -5.34 -36.76
N PRO A 232 6.39 -5.35 -36.72
CA PRO A 232 5.61 -6.22 -37.61
C PRO A 232 5.81 -5.88 -39.10
N GLU A 233 5.95 -4.58 -39.44
CA GLU A 233 6.22 -4.16 -40.82
C GLU A 233 7.61 -4.58 -41.29
N LYS A 234 8.63 -4.45 -40.41
CA LYS A 234 10.00 -4.89 -40.69
C LYS A 234 10.06 -6.41 -40.87
N GLU A 235 9.41 -7.18 -40.01
CA GLU A 235 9.31 -8.64 -40.13
C GLU A 235 8.63 -9.06 -41.43
N ALA A 236 7.52 -8.40 -41.81
CA ALA A 236 6.85 -8.64 -43.08
C ALA A 236 7.74 -8.36 -44.30
N ARG A 237 8.49 -7.24 -44.27
CA ARG A 237 9.46 -6.90 -45.33
C ARG A 237 10.59 -7.91 -45.42
N ILE A 238 11.16 -8.33 -44.28
CA ILE A 238 12.21 -9.36 -44.25
C ILE A 238 11.67 -10.67 -44.83
N LYS A 239 10.48 -11.10 -44.42
CA LYS A 239 9.85 -12.33 -44.94
C LYS A 239 9.61 -12.26 -46.45
N MET A 240 9.13 -11.13 -46.96
CA MET A 240 8.97 -10.88 -48.39
C MET A 240 10.31 -10.96 -49.13
N LEU A 241 11.36 -10.34 -48.60
CA LEU A 241 12.69 -10.37 -49.23
C LEU A 241 13.28 -11.79 -49.25
N LEU A 242 13.14 -12.52 -48.15
CA LEU A 242 13.62 -13.89 -48.01
C LEU A 242 12.90 -14.88 -48.96
N ARG A 243 11.64 -14.60 -49.33
CA ARG A 243 10.87 -15.43 -50.28
C ARG A 243 11.61 -15.64 -51.60
N ASP A 244 12.15 -14.56 -52.19
CA ASP A 244 12.80 -14.61 -53.51
C ASP A 244 14.34 -14.70 -53.41
N MET A 245 14.89 -14.94 -52.21
CA MET A 245 16.34 -15.06 -52.04
C MET A 245 17.01 -16.13 -52.90
N PRO A 246 16.45 -17.34 -53.08
CA PRO A 246 17.04 -18.33 -53.97
C PRO A 246 17.24 -17.80 -55.40
N GLN A 247 16.23 -17.12 -55.94
CA GLN A 247 16.30 -16.54 -57.28
C GLN A 247 17.32 -15.40 -57.38
N ARG A 248 17.47 -14.59 -56.32
CA ARG A 248 18.52 -13.56 -56.24
C ARG A 248 19.92 -14.19 -56.24
N ILE A 249 20.10 -15.25 -55.46
CA ILE A 249 21.36 -16.01 -55.39
C ILE A 249 21.70 -16.60 -56.76
N ASP A 250 20.73 -17.20 -57.46
CA ASP A 250 20.95 -17.76 -58.80
C ASP A 250 21.30 -16.70 -59.83
N ARG A 251 20.58 -15.57 -59.83
CA ARG A 251 20.91 -14.42 -60.71
C ARG A 251 22.32 -13.91 -60.44
N PHE A 252 22.68 -13.74 -59.17
CA PHE A 252 24.01 -13.30 -58.77
C PHE A 252 25.10 -14.29 -59.22
N ARG A 253 24.90 -15.58 -58.96
CA ARG A 253 25.81 -16.65 -59.37
C ARG A 253 25.98 -16.70 -60.89
N ARG A 254 24.90 -16.64 -61.67
CA ARG A 254 24.94 -16.62 -63.14
C ARG A 254 25.69 -15.42 -63.68
N TRP A 255 25.41 -14.22 -63.13
CA TRP A 255 26.10 -13.00 -63.50
C TRP A 255 27.61 -13.11 -63.22
N HIS A 256 27.98 -13.52 -62.01
CA HIS A 256 29.40 -13.69 -61.64
C HIS A 256 30.10 -14.79 -62.45
N ALA A 257 29.42 -15.89 -62.77
CA ALA A 257 30.00 -16.96 -63.58
C ALA A 257 30.32 -16.51 -65.01
N LYS A 258 29.55 -15.55 -65.55
CA LYS A 258 29.78 -14.94 -66.88
C LYS A 258 30.84 -13.84 -66.84
N SER A 259 30.81 -13.00 -65.81
CA SER A 259 31.66 -11.80 -65.72
C SER A 259 33.05 -12.08 -65.14
N ARG A 260 33.27 -13.23 -64.50
CA ARG A 260 34.61 -13.59 -63.99
C ARG A 260 35.50 -14.09 -65.13
N PRO A 261 36.69 -13.49 -65.33
CA PRO A 261 37.67 -14.05 -66.26
C PRO A 261 38.03 -15.46 -65.80
N GLN A 262 38.00 -16.42 -66.72
CA GLN A 262 38.42 -17.79 -66.43
C GLN A 262 39.85 -17.96 -66.93
N PRO A 263 40.86 -17.84 -66.04
CA PRO A 263 42.26 -17.80 -66.45
C PRO A 263 42.72 -19.11 -67.10
N LEU A 264 42.02 -20.23 -66.86
CA LEU A 264 42.31 -21.55 -67.42
C LEU A 264 41.52 -21.88 -68.68
N LYS A 265 40.60 -21.02 -69.14
CA LYS A 265 39.90 -21.27 -70.41
C LYS A 265 40.83 -20.93 -71.57
N PRO A 266 41.04 -21.83 -72.54
CA PRO A 266 41.80 -21.48 -73.74
C PRO A 266 41.10 -20.31 -74.44
N ALA A 267 41.89 -19.40 -75.00
CA ALA A 267 41.36 -18.29 -75.79
C ALA A 267 40.39 -18.88 -76.83
N LYS A 268 39.14 -18.38 -76.88
CA LYS A 268 38.15 -18.83 -77.85
C LYS A 268 38.81 -18.77 -79.23
N GLY A 269 39.00 -19.93 -79.85
CA GLY A 269 39.78 -20.08 -81.08
C GLY A 269 39.38 -19.02 -82.09
N LYS A 270 40.37 -18.30 -82.63
CA LYS A 270 40.16 -17.26 -83.64
C LYS A 270 39.26 -17.86 -84.72
N ALA A 271 38.03 -17.36 -84.86
CA ALA A 271 37.15 -17.75 -85.95
C ALA A 271 37.97 -17.64 -87.23
N LYS A 272 37.97 -18.73 -88.05
CA LYS A 272 38.78 -18.87 -89.26
C LYS A 272 38.86 -17.52 -89.95
N ALA A 273 40.08 -16.97 -90.07
CA ALA A 273 40.32 -15.65 -90.62
C ALA A 273 39.51 -15.53 -91.92
N GLN A 274 38.46 -14.71 -91.89
CA GLN A 274 37.75 -14.41 -93.12
C GLN A 274 38.80 -13.81 -94.04
N LYS A 275 39.09 -14.52 -95.14
CA LYS A 275 40.05 -14.05 -96.14
C LYS A 275 39.55 -12.69 -96.59
N LEU A 276 40.31 -11.65 -96.24
CA LEU A 276 40.08 -10.31 -96.75
C LEU A 276 40.12 -10.43 -98.28
N PRO A 277 39.12 -9.89 -98.99
CA PRO A 277 39.15 -9.87 -100.44
C PRO A 277 40.29 -8.93 -100.84
N PHE A 278 41.36 -9.51 -101.38
CA PHE A 278 42.37 -8.77 -102.13
C PHE A 278 41.79 -8.43 -103.49
#